data_AF-A0A3N2KPL0-F1
#
_entry.id   AF-A0A3N2KPL0-F1
#
_cell.length_a   1.000
_cell.length_b   1.000
_cell.length_c   1.000
_cell.angle_alpha   90.00
_cell.angle_beta   90.00
_cell.angle_gamma   90.00
#
_symmetry.space_group_name_H-M   'P 1'
#
loop_
_entity.id
_entity.type
_entity.pdbx_description
1 polymer ?
#
loop_
_entity_poly.entity_id
_entity_poly.type
_entity_poly.pdbx_seq_one_letter_code
_entity_poly.pdbx_strand_id
1 'polypeptide(L)'
;MKRIQNNVLVAIALLLGTFQVEAQEHSLTDEERQAKLDSIIAETERHFGWNDDTYSVKTAKEMWLSGDAKLLLQGGIAPLAYVGQEKFAKKYSVDYDDFGCIANCSDAQMAKYNTAIIDCLTAKFGKGWQDSIRKDVPRLDKYGVSVFNNIQYEGNGTATIVLPVIYKALGRSASDPEESGFVRDIIDCVSPTSMEFLYRGVEYYVPLSCNDGSGETPLENELIEITIRAFNPKVFRYSKNIKPYPFCVIEAINLLR
;
A
#
# COMPACT_ATOMS: atom_id res chain seq x y z
N MET A 1 -32.99 24.75 -27.82
CA MET A 1 -33.92 23.73 -27.25
C MET A 1 -33.36 22.30 -27.19
N LYS A 2 -32.55 21.81 -28.15
CA LYS A 2 -31.99 20.43 -28.12
C LYS A 2 -30.95 20.15 -27.00
N ARG A 3 -30.27 21.17 -26.47
CA ARG A 3 -29.20 20.98 -25.47
C ARG A 3 -29.71 20.73 -24.03
N ILE A 4 -30.92 21.19 -23.72
CA ILE A 4 -31.53 21.03 -22.39
C ILE A 4 -32.14 19.63 -22.24
N GLN A 5 -32.66 19.05 -23.33
CA GLN A 5 -33.20 17.68 -23.32
C GLN A 5 -32.12 16.61 -23.10
N ASN A 6 -30.89 16.82 -23.61
CA ASN A 6 -29.78 15.89 -23.36
C ASN A 6 -29.33 15.86 -21.89
N ASN A 7 -29.28 17.01 -21.22
CA ASN A 7 -28.84 17.07 -19.83
C ASN A 7 -29.88 16.44 -18.87
N VAL A 8 -31.17 16.55 -19.21
CA VAL A 8 -32.25 15.89 -18.46
C VAL A 8 -32.24 14.38 -18.67
N LEU A 9 -31.97 13.89 -19.89
CA LEU A 9 -31.83 12.45 -20.16
C LEU A 9 -30.62 11.83 -19.45
N VAL A 10 -29.49 12.53 -19.37
CA VAL A 10 -28.29 12.07 -18.65
C VAL A 10 -28.54 12.01 -17.15
N ALA A 11 -29.22 13.01 -16.57
CA ALA A 11 -29.59 12.99 -15.15
C ALA A 11 -30.59 11.87 -14.81
N ILE A 12 -31.55 11.59 -15.70
CA ILE A 12 -32.49 10.47 -15.55
C ILE A 12 -31.78 9.11 -15.70
N ALA A 13 -30.76 8.99 -16.55
CA ALA A 13 -29.95 7.76 -16.66
C ALA A 13 -29.06 7.52 -15.43
N LEU A 14 -28.53 8.58 -14.80
CA LEU A 14 -27.82 8.51 -13.51
C LEU A 14 -28.76 8.14 -12.34
N LEU A 15 -29.99 8.63 -12.35
CA LEU A 15 -31.02 8.26 -11.37
C LEU A 15 -31.55 6.83 -11.60
N LEU A 16 -31.73 6.38 -12.84
CA LEU A 16 -32.16 5.01 -13.13
C LEU A 16 -31.02 3.99 -12.95
N GLY A 17 -29.77 4.39 -13.19
CA GLY A 17 -28.59 3.57 -12.89
C GLY A 17 -28.39 3.35 -11.39
N THR A 18 -28.78 4.29 -10.54
CA THR A 18 -28.75 4.12 -9.08
C THR A 18 -29.87 3.19 -8.58
N PHE A 19 -31.04 3.17 -9.22
CA PHE A 19 -32.11 2.21 -8.87
C PHE A 19 -31.83 0.76 -9.30
N GLN A 20 -30.97 0.51 -10.30
CA GLN A 20 -30.56 -0.85 -10.66
C GLN A 20 -29.42 -1.41 -9.79
N VAL A 21 -28.68 -0.54 -9.08
CA VAL A 21 -27.62 -1.00 -8.14
C VAL A 21 -28.22 -1.50 -6.82
N GLU A 22 -29.33 -0.92 -6.35
CA GLU A 22 -29.97 -1.33 -5.09
C GLU A 22 -30.64 -2.72 -5.15
N ALA A 23 -31.03 -3.20 -6.35
CA ALA A 23 -31.69 -4.50 -6.48
C ALA A 23 -30.72 -5.70 -6.45
N GLN A 24 -29.40 -5.46 -6.48
CA GLN A 24 -28.37 -6.51 -6.50
C GLN A 24 -27.40 -6.44 -5.29
N GLU A 25 -27.67 -5.57 -4.31
CA GLU A 25 -26.78 -5.35 -3.16
C GLU A 25 -27.03 -6.30 -1.97
N HIS A 26 -28.07 -7.14 -2.00
CA HIS A 26 -28.43 -7.96 -0.85
C HIS A 26 -27.64 -9.26 -0.68
N SER A 27 -26.61 -9.51 -1.51
CA SER A 27 -25.84 -10.76 -1.51
C SER A 27 -24.32 -10.61 -1.45
N LEU A 28 -23.78 -9.38 -1.36
CA LEU A 28 -22.33 -9.17 -1.32
C LEU A 28 -21.85 -9.15 0.13
N THR A 29 -20.77 -9.87 0.40
CA THR A 29 -20.04 -9.75 1.67
C THR A 29 -19.41 -8.36 1.80
N ASP A 30 -19.12 -7.93 3.03
CA ASP A 30 -18.49 -6.62 3.28
C ASP A 30 -17.15 -6.46 2.53
N GLU A 31 -16.42 -7.56 2.34
CA GLU A 31 -15.16 -7.60 1.60
C GLU A 31 -15.38 -7.42 0.09
N GLU A 32 -16.42 -8.03 -0.49
CA GLU A 32 -16.79 -7.84 -1.90
C GLU A 32 -17.34 -6.43 -2.16
N ARG A 33 -18.07 -5.85 -1.20
CA ARG A 33 -18.49 -4.45 -1.25
C ARG A 33 -17.27 -3.53 -1.25
N GLN A 34 -16.30 -3.78 -0.36
CA GLN A 34 -15.07 -2.99 -0.31
C GLN A 34 -14.26 -3.10 -1.60
N ALA A 35 -14.09 -4.31 -2.15
CA ALA A 35 -13.38 -4.50 -3.42
C ALA A 35 -14.07 -3.79 -4.59
N LYS A 36 -15.41 -3.79 -4.62
CA LYS A 36 -16.19 -3.08 -5.64
C LYS A 36 -16.05 -1.56 -5.50
N LEU A 37 -16.05 -1.05 -4.26
CA LEU A 37 -15.76 0.35 -3.95
C LEU A 37 -14.35 0.73 -4.43
N ASP A 38 -13.34 -0.07 -4.11
CA ASP A 38 -11.95 0.16 -4.51
C ASP A 38 -11.82 0.18 -6.05
N SER A 39 -12.54 -0.69 -6.76
CA SER A 39 -12.59 -0.68 -8.24
C SER A 39 -13.21 0.59 -8.81
N ILE A 40 -14.31 1.08 -8.22
CA ILE A 40 -14.98 2.31 -8.65
C ILE A 40 -14.08 3.52 -8.37
N ILE A 41 -13.41 3.54 -7.21
CA ILE A 41 -12.44 4.58 -6.85
C ILE A 41 -11.30 4.60 -7.87
N ALA A 42 -10.71 3.45 -8.22
CA ALA A 42 -9.62 3.37 -9.19
C ALA A 42 -10.03 3.81 -10.61
N GLU A 43 -11.29 3.60 -11.01
CA GLU A 43 -11.83 4.09 -12.27
C GLU A 43 -12.10 5.61 -12.23
N THR A 44 -12.58 6.10 -11.09
CA THR A 44 -12.81 7.52 -10.81
C THR A 44 -11.49 8.29 -10.80
N GLU A 45 -10.45 7.77 -10.13
CA GLU A 45 -9.10 8.37 -10.10
C GLU A 45 -8.53 8.54 -11.51
N ARG A 46 -8.69 7.52 -12.37
CA ARG A 46 -8.31 7.58 -13.79
C ARG A 46 -9.12 8.61 -14.57
N HIS A 47 -10.42 8.73 -14.29
CA HIS A 47 -11.31 9.61 -15.04
C HIS A 47 -11.16 11.10 -14.66
N PHE A 48 -10.92 11.39 -13.38
CA PHE A 48 -10.77 12.76 -12.87
C PHE A 48 -9.32 13.25 -12.82
N GLY A 49 -8.35 12.43 -13.25
CA GLY A 49 -6.95 12.81 -13.27
C GLY A 49 -6.32 12.88 -11.87
N TRP A 50 -6.90 12.22 -10.87
CA TRP A 50 -6.28 11.99 -9.56
C TRP A 50 -5.22 10.88 -9.64
N ASN A 51 -4.48 10.81 -10.73
CA ASN A 51 -3.25 10.05 -10.84
C ASN A 51 -2.09 11.04 -10.87
N ASP A 52 -2.15 12.02 -9.98
CA ASP A 52 -1.12 13.04 -9.85
C ASP A 52 0.08 12.42 -9.13
N ASP A 53 1.21 12.33 -9.85
CA ASP A 53 2.50 11.90 -9.32
C ASP A 53 2.94 12.74 -8.10
N THR A 54 2.32 13.90 -7.87
CA THR A 54 2.54 14.77 -6.71
C THR A 54 2.50 14.01 -5.37
N TYR A 55 1.62 13.02 -5.20
CA TYR A 55 1.54 12.23 -3.95
C TYR A 55 1.93 10.76 -4.15
N SER A 56 2.86 10.51 -5.06
CA SER A 56 3.46 9.18 -5.27
C SER A 56 4.45 8.81 -4.15
N VAL A 57 4.79 7.52 -4.07
CA VAL A 57 5.85 7.01 -3.18
C VAL A 57 7.21 7.62 -3.56
N LYS A 58 7.45 7.85 -4.86
CA LYS A 58 8.66 8.54 -5.32
C LYS A 58 8.74 9.95 -4.74
N THR A 59 7.64 10.72 -4.80
CA THR A 59 7.61 12.06 -4.20
C THR A 59 7.76 12.01 -2.68
N ALA A 60 7.19 11.02 -1.99
CA ALA A 60 7.43 10.82 -0.56
C ALA A 60 8.92 10.60 -0.25
N LYS A 61 9.62 9.80 -1.07
CA LYS A 61 11.07 9.59 -0.97
C LYS A 61 11.84 10.89 -1.15
N GLU A 62 11.52 11.66 -2.18
CA GLU A 62 12.19 12.93 -2.48
C GLU A 62 12.01 13.95 -1.35
N MET A 63 10.78 14.13 -0.84
CA MET A 63 10.49 15.05 0.26
C MET A 63 11.13 14.60 1.58
N TRP A 64 11.19 13.28 1.83
CA TRP A 64 11.92 12.74 2.97
C TRP A 64 13.41 13.05 2.90
N LEU A 65 14.02 12.89 1.73
CA LEU A 65 15.45 13.15 1.52
C LEU A 65 15.78 14.65 1.55
N SER A 66 14.88 15.53 1.08
CA SER A 66 15.08 16.98 1.14
C SER A 66 14.89 17.56 2.55
N GLY A 67 14.17 16.85 3.42
CA GLY A 67 13.78 17.34 4.75
C GLY A 67 12.47 18.11 4.77
N ASP A 68 11.72 18.10 3.66
CA ASP A 68 10.42 18.77 3.50
C ASP A 68 9.23 17.79 3.61
N ALA A 69 9.45 16.61 4.17
CA ALA A 69 8.40 15.61 4.34
C ALA A 69 7.21 16.15 5.15
N LYS A 70 6.02 15.82 4.66
CA LYS A 70 4.75 16.14 5.33
C LYS A 70 3.88 14.90 5.44
N LEU A 71 3.09 14.79 6.49
CA LEU A 71 2.01 13.81 6.56
C LEU A 71 0.73 14.45 6.03
N LEU A 72 0.13 13.81 5.04
CA LEU A 72 -1.09 14.28 4.40
C LEU A 72 -2.30 13.97 5.27
N LEU A 73 -3.23 14.91 5.34
CA LEU A 73 -4.43 14.79 6.17
C LEU A 73 -5.66 15.18 5.38
N GLN A 74 -6.74 14.44 5.63
CA GLN A 74 -8.08 14.86 5.26
C GLN A 74 -8.66 15.71 6.39
N GLY A 75 -8.83 16.99 6.13
CA GLY A 75 -9.44 17.92 7.07
C GLY A 75 -10.95 18.03 6.93
N GLY A 76 -11.48 19.14 7.41
CA GLY A 76 -12.89 19.51 7.26
C GLY A 76 -13.06 21.01 7.09
N ILE A 77 -14.30 21.48 7.14
CA ILE A 77 -14.65 22.89 6.93
C ILE A 77 -14.02 23.80 8.00
N ALA A 78 -13.85 23.28 9.21
CA ALA A 78 -13.25 24.00 10.33
C ALA A 78 -11.82 23.51 10.59
N PRO A 79 -10.80 24.40 10.62
CA PRO A 79 -9.45 24.03 11.01
C PRO A 79 -9.42 23.52 12.45
N LEU A 80 -8.79 22.38 12.68
CA LEU A 80 -8.53 21.84 14.01
C LEU A 80 -7.08 22.13 14.41
N ALA A 81 -6.88 22.88 15.51
CA ALA A 81 -5.56 23.11 16.07
C ALA A 81 -5.18 21.97 17.01
N TYR A 82 -4.15 21.20 16.65
CA TYR A 82 -3.63 20.10 17.46
C TYR A 82 -2.44 20.55 18.31
N VAL A 83 -2.64 20.63 19.63
CA VAL A 83 -1.58 20.95 20.58
C VAL A 83 -0.48 19.89 20.51
N GLY A 84 0.77 20.30 20.29
CA GLY A 84 1.93 19.42 20.23
C GLY A 84 2.36 19.01 18.82
N GLN A 85 1.58 19.36 17.79
CA GLN A 85 1.98 19.19 16.38
C GLN A 85 3.30 19.89 16.08
N GLU A 86 3.51 21.09 16.63
CA GLU A 86 4.74 21.87 16.48
C GLU A 86 5.97 21.16 17.09
N LYS A 87 5.76 20.40 18.18
CA LYS A 87 6.82 19.63 18.82
C LYS A 87 7.18 18.40 17.99
N PHE A 88 6.19 17.73 17.40
CA PHE A 88 6.41 16.63 16.48
C PHE A 88 7.23 17.10 15.26
N ALA A 89 6.75 18.16 14.60
CA ALA A 89 7.41 18.70 13.41
C ALA A 89 8.86 19.12 13.70
N LYS A 90 9.08 19.81 14.82
CA LYS A 90 10.44 20.21 15.23
C LYS A 90 11.35 19.01 15.56
N LYS A 91 10.81 17.97 16.20
CA LYS A 91 11.59 16.81 16.66
C LYS A 91 11.97 15.87 15.52
N TYR A 92 11.06 15.67 14.57
CA TYR A 92 11.21 14.66 13.52
C TYR A 92 11.45 15.24 12.12
N SER A 93 11.37 16.57 11.96
CA SER A 93 11.45 17.25 10.67
C SER A 93 10.40 16.72 9.68
N VAL A 94 9.18 16.49 10.18
CA VAL A 94 8.02 16.08 9.38
C VAL A 94 6.83 16.93 9.80
N ASP A 95 6.34 17.75 8.88
CA ASP A 95 5.17 18.60 9.12
C ASP A 95 3.88 17.88 8.69
N TYR A 96 2.77 18.59 8.65
CA TYR A 96 1.49 18.09 8.18
C TYR A 96 0.96 18.97 7.06
N ASP A 97 0.36 18.35 6.06
CA ASP A 97 -0.38 19.03 5.00
C ASP A 97 -1.87 18.69 5.13
N ASP A 98 -2.66 19.69 5.52
CA ASP A 98 -4.09 19.53 5.75
C ASP A 98 -4.86 20.10 4.55
N PHE A 99 -5.46 19.21 3.76
CA PHE A 99 -6.20 19.60 2.56
C PHE A 99 -7.56 20.28 2.87
N GLY A 100 -7.98 20.32 4.13
CA GLY A 100 -9.31 20.80 4.49
C GLY A 100 -10.40 19.91 3.88
N CYS A 101 -11.43 20.52 3.29
CA CYS A 101 -12.60 19.80 2.79
C CYS A 101 -12.35 18.94 1.55
N ILE A 102 -11.40 19.33 0.70
CA ILE A 102 -11.21 18.74 -0.63
C ILE A 102 -9.76 18.31 -0.72
N ALA A 103 -9.55 16.99 -0.65
CA ALA A 103 -8.25 16.38 -0.90
C ALA A 103 -7.84 16.56 -2.38
N ASN A 104 -6.55 16.79 -2.61
CA ASN A 104 -5.99 16.77 -3.96
C ASN A 104 -5.51 15.36 -4.37
N CYS A 105 -5.74 14.34 -3.55
CA CYS A 105 -5.42 12.95 -3.83
C CYS A 105 -6.49 12.03 -3.24
N SER A 106 -6.56 10.79 -3.72
CA SER A 106 -7.46 9.82 -3.12
C SER A 106 -7.00 9.34 -1.75
N ASP A 107 -7.92 8.72 -1.00
CA ASP A 107 -7.60 8.06 0.28
C ASP A 107 -6.52 6.99 0.13
N ALA A 108 -6.54 6.25 -0.99
CA ALA A 108 -5.56 5.20 -1.27
C ALA A 108 -4.16 5.77 -1.54
N GLN A 109 -4.06 6.86 -2.30
CA GLN A 109 -2.80 7.57 -2.52
C GLN A 109 -2.27 8.17 -1.22
N MET A 110 -3.13 8.85 -0.47
CA MET A 110 -2.79 9.45 0.83
C MET A 110 -2.25 8.41 1.80
N ALA A 111 -2.92 7.25 1.89
CA ALA A 111 -2.50 6.13 2.72
C ALA A 111 -1.13 5.58 2.32
N LYS A 112 -0.87 5.41 1.00
CA LYS A 112 0.42 4.92 0.49
C LYS A 112 1.55 5.92 0.78
N TYR A 113 1.32 7.20 0.50
CA TYR A 113 2.27 8.28 0.75
C TYR A 113 2.63 8.36 2.24
N ASN A 114 1.62 8.45 3.11
CA ASN A 114 1.83 8.53 4.55
C ASN A 114 2.54 7.28 5.09
N THR A 115 2.19 6.09 4.60
CA THR A 115 2.87 4.85 5.01
C THR A 115 4.37 4.92 4.73
N ALA A 116 4.77 5.41 3.55
CA ALA A 116 6.17 5.56 3.18
C ALA A 116 6.92 6.51 4.12
N ILE A 117 6.34 7.69 4.41
CA ILE A 117 6.92 8.66 5.35
C ILE A 117 7.01 8.08 6.78
N ILE A 118 5.98 7.38 7.24
CA ILE A 118 5.96 6.77 8.59
C ILE A 118 6.99 5.63 8.72
N ASP A 119 7.19 4.83 7.67
CA ASP A 119 8.22 3.79 7.69
C ASP A 119 9.63 4.40 7.66
N CYS A 120 9.84 5.47 6.88
CA CYS A 120 11.05 6.28 6.94
C CYS A 120 11.31 6.84 8.36
N LEU A 121 10.27 7.38 9.02
CA LEU A 121 10.33 7.84 10.42
C LEU A 121 10.78 6.72 11.36
N THR A 122 10.20 5.52 11.21
CA THR A 122 10.56 4.36 12.03
C THR A 122 11.98 3.88 11.75
N ALA A 123 12.41 3.86 10.50
CA ALA A 123 13.76 3.48 10.13
C ALA A 123 14.82 4.43 10.73
N LYS A 124 14.54 5.74 10.76
CA LYS A 124 15.47 6.76 11.26
C LYS A 124 15.43 6.94 12.78
N PHE A 125 14.26 6.89 13.39
CA PHE A 125 14.05 7.29 14.79
C PHE A 125 13.50 6.19 15.70
N GLY A 126 13.28 4.98 15.18
CA GLY A 126 12.58 3.91 15.90
C GLY A 126 11.12 4.26 16.17
N LYS A 127 10.50 3.61 17.16
CA LYS A 127 9.04 3.74 17.43
C LYS A 127 8.66 4.93 18.32
N GLY A 128 9.61 5.74 18.77
CA GLY A 128 9.37 6.81 19.75
C GLY A 128 8.48 7.97 19.24
N TRP A 129 8.17 8.03 17.95
CA TRP A 129 7.28 9.03 17.35
C TRP A 129 5.79 8.71 17.54
N GLN A 130 5.44 7.45 17.82
CA GLN A 130 4.06 6.95 17.81
C GLN A 130 3.15 7.64 18.84
N ASP A 131 3.70 8.10 19.95
CA ASP A 131 2.94 8.80 21.00
C ASP A 131 2.70 10.28 20.67
N SER A 132 3.51 10.85 19.78
CA SER A 132 3.50 12.27 19.44
C SER A 132 2.84 12.59 18.10
N ILE A 133 2.69 11.60 17.22
CA ILE A 133 2.01 11.78 15.93
C ILE A 133 0.51 11.99 16.14
N ARG A 134 -0.10 12.83 15.29
CA ARG A 134 -1.56 12.95 15.22
C ARG A 134 -2.21 11.60 14.89
N LYS A 135 -3.33 11.29 15.56
CA LYS A 135 -4.02 10.00 15.43
C LYS A 135 -4.96 9.92 14.22
N ASP A 136 -5.26 11.05 13.60
CA ASP A 136 -6.09 11.16 12.39
C ASP A 136 -5.28 11.02 11.09
N VAL A 137 -3.97 10.75 11.17
CA VAL A 137 -3.15 10.46 9.99
C VAL A 137 -3.69 9.22 9.28
N PRO A 138 -4.13 9.33 8.01
CA PRO A 138 -4.66 8.20 7.28
C PRO A 138 -3.67 7.03 7.23
N ARG A 139 -4.20 5.83 7.44
CA ARG A 139 -3.49 4.54 7.52
C ARG A 139 -2.66 4.31 8.78
N LEU A 140 -2.58 5.25 9.72
CA LEU A 140 -1.85 5.04 10.98
C LEU A 140 -2.45 3.93 11.85
N ASP A 141 -3.77 3.75 11.83
CA ASP A 141 -4.50 2.68 12.54
C ASP A 141 -4.09 1.26 12.10
N LYS A 142 -3.50 1.16 10.91
CA LYS A 142 -3.01 -0.06 10.30
C LYS A 142 -1.52 -0.28 10.57
N TYR A 143 -0.83 0.61 11.26
CA TYR A 143 0.58 0.44 11.60
C TYR A 143 0.79 -0.70 12.60
N GLY A 144 1.78 -1.56 12.38
CA GLY A 144 2.03 -2.78 13.16
C GLY A 144 1.15 -3.97 12.79
N VAL A 145 0.21 -3.82 11.85
CA VAL A 145 -0.64 -4.91 11.37
C VAL A 145 -0.05 -5.53 10.10
N SER A 146 0.09 -6.86 10.08
CA SER A 146 0.63 -7.60 8.93
C SER A 146 -0.14 -7.30 7.64
N VAL A 147 0.60 -7.07 6.54
CA VAL A 147 0.03 -6.83 5.20
C VAL A 147 -0.51 -8.11 4.58
N PHE A 148 -0.01 -9.27 4.99
CA PHE A 148 -0.39 -10.55 4.42
C PHE A 148 -1.61 -11.20 5.11
N ASN A 149 -2.26 -10.45 6.00
CA ASN A 149 -3.57 -10.82 6.54
C ASN A 149 -4.65 -10.40 5.53
N ASN A 150 -5.52 -11.33 5.13
CA ASN A 150 -6.65 -11.10 4.22
C ASN A 150 -6.27 -10.71 2.79
N ILE A 151 -5.27 -11.37 2.21
CA ILE A 151 -4.95 -11.22 0.79
C ILE A 151 -6.14 -11.67 -0.07
N GLN A 152 -6.54 -10.82 -1.01
CA GLN A 152 -7.48 -11.18 -2.07
C GLN A 152 -6.71 -11.84 -3.22
N TYR A 153 -7.03 -13.10 -3.50
CA TYR A 153 -6.39 -13.87 -4.56
C TYR A 153 -7.26 -13.90 -5.82
N GLU A 154 -6.60 -13.89 -6.97
CA GLU A 154 -7.20 -14.12 -8.28
C GLU A 154 -7.69 -15.58 -8.41
N GLY A 155 -8.46 -15.86 -9.48
CA GLY A 155 -9.05 -17.19 -9.71
C GLY A 155 -8.03 -18.33 -9.87
N ASN A 156 -6.78 -18.01 -10.24
CA ASN A 156 -5.66 -18.95 -10.30
C ASN A 156 -4.98 -19.18 -8.93
N GLY A 157 -5.44 -18.51 -7.87
CA GLY A 157 -4.89 -18.59 -6.53
C GLY A 157 -3.67 -17.69 -6.28
N THR A 158 -3.29 -16.78 -7.19
CA THR A 158 -2.19 -15.84 -6.97
C THR A 158 -2.70 -14.44 -6.64
N ALA A 159 -1.89 -13.63 -5.99
CA ALA A 159 -2.14 -12.20 -5.80
C ALA A 159 -0.87 -11.41 -6.07
N THR A 160 -0.98 -10.29 -6.78
CA THR A 160 0.12 -9.35 -6.98
C THR A 160 -0.07 -8.16 -6.05
N ILE A 161 0.96 -7.86 -5.26
CA ILE A 161 0.93 -6.81 -4.25
C ILE A 161 2.13 -5.89 -4.49
N VAL A 162 1.89 -4.59 -4.70
CA VAL A 162 2.94 -3.58 -4.82
C VAL A 162 3.04 -2.81 -3.51
N LEU A 163 4.22 -2.79 -2.89
CA LEU A 163 4.45 -2.20 -1.57
C LEU A 163 5.62 -1.22 -1.60
N PRO A 164 5.48 -0.01 -1.02
CA PRO A 164 6.61 0.82 -0.66
C PRO A 164 7.22 0.27 0.63
N VAL A 165 8.50 -0.08 0.62
CA VAL A 165 9.17 -0.71 1.76
C VAL A 165 10.51 -0.05 2.06
N ILE A 166 10.95 -0.12 3.31
CA ILE A 166 12.31 0.25 3.69
C ILE A 166 13.17 -1.00 3.58
N TYR A 167 14.10 -1.00 2.63
CA TYR A 167 15.09 -2.06 2.48
C TYR A 167 15.98 -2.16 3.72
N LYS A 168 16.27 -3.39 4.16
CA LYS A 168 17.20 -3.66 5.26
C LYS A 168 18.42 -4.42 4.78
N ALA A 169 18.24 -5.63 4.27
CA ALA A 169 19.35 -6.48 3.89
C ALA A 169 18.94 -7.57 2.90
N LEU A 170 19.95 -8.20 2.29
CA LEU A 170 19.82 -9.52 1.68
C LEU A 170 20.45 -10.56 2.60
N GLY A 171 19.86 -11.75 2.65
CA GLY A 171 20.42 -12.88 3.38
C GLY A 171 20.07 -14.21 2.75
N ARG A 172 20.44 -15.30 3.43
CA ARG A 172 20.11 -16.66 2.98
C ARG A 172 18.61 -16.87 2.98
N SER A 173 18.11 -17.54 1.93
CA SER A 173 16.69 -17.81 1.76
C SER A 173 15.99 -18.29 3.03
N ALA A 174 14.81 -17.73 3.28
CA ALA A 174 13.94 -18.11 4.39
C ALA A 174 13.37 -19.54 4.27
N SER A 175 13.41 -20.11 3.06
CA SER A 175 12.86 -21.43 2.78
C SER A 175 13.82 -22.54 3.25
N ASP A 176 13.32 -23.39 4.14
CA ASP A 176 13.98 -24.64 4.49
C ASP A 176 14.10 -25.51 3.22
N PRO A 177 15.32 -25.99 2.86
CA PRO A 177 15.51 -26.89 1.72
C PRO A 177 14.58 -28.10 1.71
N GLU A 178 14.20 -28.65 2.88
CA GLU A 178 13.26 -29.78 2.98
C GLU A 178 11.81 -29.39 2.71
N GLU A 179 11.37 -28.19 3.10
CA GLU A 179 10.03 -27.65 2.81
C GLU A 179 9.92 -26.97 1.42
N SER A 180 11.08 -26.69 0.79
CA SER A 180 11.20 -25.96 -0.48
C SER A 180 10.81 -26.76 -1.73
N GLY A 181 10.64 -28.09 -1.62
CA GLY A 181 10.27 -28.93 -2.76
C GLY A 181 8.96 -28.47 -3.40
N PHE A 182 7.98 -28.11 -2.58
CA PHE A 182 6.72 -27.56 -3.05
C PHE A 182 6.85 -26.13 -3.60
N VAL A 183 7.72 -25.31 -3.01
CA VAL A 183 8.05 -23.97 -3.54
C VAL A 183 8.61 -24.08 -4.95
N ARG A 184 9.55 -25.02 -5.17
CA ARG A 184 10.09 -25.29 -6.50
C ARG A 184 9.00 -25.64 -7.50
N ASP A 185 7.98 -26.41 -7.10
CA ASP A 185 6.88 -26.77 -7.99
C ASP A 185 5.96 -25.57 -8.34
N ILE A 186 5.90 -24.53 -7.49
CA ILE A 186 5.12 -23.30 -7.77
C ILE A 186 5.89 -22.34 -8.67
N ILE A 187 7.12 -21.98 -8.26
CA ILE A 187 7.87 -20.87 -8.87
C ILE A 187 8.94 -21.35 -9.86
N ASP A 188 9.02 -22.66 -10.09
CA ASP A 188 10.03 -23.34 -10.91
C ASP A 188 11.48 -22.97 -10.54
N CYS A 189 11.68 -22.53 -9.30
CA CYS A 189 12.99 -22.14 -8.80
C CYS A 189 13.06 -22.14 -7.28
N VAL A 190 14.26 -22.23 -6.73
CA VAL A 190 14.54 -22.00 -5.31
C VAL A 190 15.56 -20.88 -5.24
N SER A 191 15.11 -19.67 -4.90
CA SER A 191 16.05 -18.57 -4.73
C SER A 191 16.90 -18.80 -3.48
N PRO A 192 18.24 -18.68 -3.58
CA PRO A 192 19.12 -18.79 -2.42
C PRO A 192 19.07 -17.54 -1.53
N THR A 193 18.35 -16.49 -1.96
CA THR A 193 18.37 -15.18 -1.35
C THR A 193 16.98 -14.72 -0.94
N SER A 194 16.86 -14.23 0.29
CA SER A 194 15.68 -13.51 0.78
C SER A 194 16.06 -12.08 1.12
N MET A 195 15.12 -11.17 0.89
CA MET A 195 15.22 -9.77 1.27
C MET A 195 14.50 -9.52 2.57
N GLU A 196 15.19 -8.83 3.47
CA GLU A 196 14.64 -8.24 4.67
C GLU A 196 14.19 -6.81 4.38
N PHE A 197 12.97 -6.49 4.78
CA PHE A 197 12.42 -5.15 4.62
C PHE A 197 11.44 -4.81 5.74
N LEU A 198 11.30 -3.52 6.02
CA LEU A 198 10.31 -2.98 6.94
C LEU A 198 9.14 -2.42 6.13
N TYR A 199 7.92 -2.81 6.52
CA TYR A 199 6.70 -2.22 6.00
C TYR A 199 5.63 -2.12 7.09
N ARG A 200 5.04 -0.93 7.23
CA ARG A 200 4.06 -0.60 8.28
C ARG A 200 4.54 -1.00 9.68
N GLY A 201 5.82 -0.81 9.98
CA GLY A 201 6.38 -1.11 11.30
C GLY A 201 6.59 -2.60 11.59
N VAL A 202 6.38 -3.47 10.61
CA VAL A 202 6.60 -4.92 10.67
C VAL A 202 7.76 -5.27 9.75
N GLU A 203 8.70 -6.06 10.26
CA GLU A 203 9.80 -6.61 9.46
C GLU A 203 9.36 -7.90 8.79
N TYR A 204 9.69 -8.02 7.51
CA TYR A 204 9.38 -9.18 6.69
C TYR A 204 10.66 -9.73 6.08
N TYR A 205 10.63 -11.03 5.84
CA TYR A 205 11.71 -11.75 5.21
C TYR A 205 11.15 -12.63 4.10
N VAL A 206 11.38 -12.25 2.84
CA VAL A 206 10.71 -12.85 1.67
C VAL A 206 11.74 -13.26 0.62
N PRO A 207 11.66 -14.47 0.05
CA PRO A 207 12.55 -14.90 -1.03
C PRO A 207 12.39 -14.04 -2.30
N LEU A 208 13.51 -13.80 -2.97
CA LEU A 208 13.52 -13.17 -4.30
C LEU A 208 13.09 -14.18 -5.38
N SER A 209 12.57 -13.71 -6.51
CA SER A 209 12.38 -14.54 -7.69
C SER A 209 13.74 -14.81 -8.35
N CYS A 210 13.88 -15.95 -9.03
CA CYS A 210 15.13 -16.28 -9.70
C CYS A 210 15.35 -15.57 -11.03
N ASN A 211 14.33 -14.89 -11.54
CA ASN A 211 14.37 -14.21 -12.84
C ASN A 211 14.79 -12.73 -12.73
N ASP A 212 15.22 -12.30 -11.55
CA ASP A 212 15.61 -10.92 -11.33
C ASP A 212 17.01 -10.70 -11.89
N GLY A 213 17.05 -10.20 -13.14
CA GLY A 213 18.26 -9.68 -13.75
C GLY A 213 18.93 -8.69 -12.79
N SER A 214 20.22 -8.90 -12.54
CA SER A 214 21.06 -8.18 -11.58
C SER A 214 20.82 -6.66 -11.61
N GLY A 215 19.90 -6.19 -10.79
CA GLY A 215 19.70 -4.78 -10.50
C GLY A 215 20.73 -4.31 -9.49
N GLU A 216 20.91 -3.00 -9.42
CA GLU A 216 21.65 -2.38 -8.32
C GLU A 216 20.96 -2.72 -6.99
N THR A 217 21.76 -3.18 -6.02
CA THR A 217 21.24 -3.50 -4.69
C THR A 217 20.90 -2.20 -3.96
N PRO A 218 19.69 -2.07 -3.37
CA PRO A 218 19.34 -0.89 -2.59
C PRO A 218 20.29 -0.68 -1.41
N LEU A 219 20.44 0.57 -0.97
CA LEU A 219 21.19 0.89 0.24
C LEU A 219 20.37 0.58 1.49
N GLU A 220 21.03 0.21 2.59
CA GLU A 220 20.35 -0.02 3.87
C GLU A 220 19.51 1.20 4.29
N ASN A 221 18.27 0.95 4.71
CA ASN A 221 17.26 1.95 5.05
C ASN A 221 16.75 2.81 3.88
N GLU A 222 17.03 2.41 2.64
CA GLU A 222 16.47 3.06 1.46
C GLU A 222 14.98 2.71 1.27
N LEU A 223 14.17 3.73 1.01
CA LEU A 223 12.79 3.55 0.55
C LEU A 223 12.80 3.10 -0.92
N ILE A 224 12.22 1.93 -1.16
CA ILE A 224 12.07 1.30 -2.46
C ILE A 224 10.62 0.85 -2.65
N GLU A 225 10.27 0.47 -3.87
CA GLU A 225 9.01 -0.21 -4.17
C GLU A 225 9.30 -1.64 -4.61
N ILE A 226 8.51 -2.58 -4.12
CA ILE A 226 8.64 -4.00 -4.47
C ILE A 226 7.32 -4.55 -4.96
N THR A 227 7.40 -5.47 -5.92
CA THR A 227 6.27 -6.28 -6.37
C THR A 227 6.40 -7.66 -5.78
N ILE A 228 5.38 -8.08 -5.03
CA ILE A 228 5.30 -9.39 -4.39
C ILE A 228 4.21 -10.21 -5.07
N ARG A 229 4.52 -11.45 -5.42
CA ARG A 229 3.52 -12.47 -5.75
C ARG A 229 3.26 -13.35 -4.54
N ALA A 230 2.02 -13.37 -4.08
CA ALA A 230 1.57 -14.24 -3.00
C ALA A 230 0.73 -15.41 -3.55
N PHE A 231 0.80 -16.55 -2.89
CA PHE A 231 0.14 -17.79 -3.33
C PHE A 231 -0.91 -18.24 -2.32
N ASN A 232 -2.10 -18.62 -2.77
CA ASN A 232 -3.20 -19.01 -1.89
C ASN A 232 -2.93 -20.40 -1.29
N PRO A 233 -2.80 -20.53 0.05
CA PRO A 233 -2.56 -21.81 0.71
C PRO A 233 -3.60 -22.89 0.39
N LYS A 234 -4.86 -22.50 0.12
CA LYS A 234 -5.95 -23.45 -0.18
C LYS A 234 -5.85 -23.99 -1.60
N VAL A 235 -5.56 -23.14 -2.58
CA VAL A 235 -5.43 -23.53 -3.99
C VAL A 235 -4.19 -24.39 -4.19
N PHE A 236 -3.09 -23.96 -3.57
CA PHE A 236 -1.78 -24.57 -3.69
C PHE A 236 -1.52 -25.68 -2.65
N ARG A 237 -2.43 -25.88 -1.68
CA ARG A 237 -2.45 -27.00 -0.72
C ARG A 237 -1.17 -27.11 0.13
N TYR A 238 -0.59 -26.00 0.56
CA TYR A 238 0.59 -26.00 1.42
C TYR A 238 0.27 -25.67 2.88
N SER A 239 1.14 -26.11 3.79
CA SER A 239 0.95 -26.00 5.24
C SER A 239 1.08 -24.56 5.73
N LYS A 240 0.36 -24.21 6.80
CA LYS A 240 0.52 -22.92 7.50
C LYS A 240 1.87 -22.77 8.20
N ASN A 241 2.61 -23.88 8.34
CA ASN A 241 3.93 -23.88 8.96
C ASN A 241 5.03 -23.39 8.02
N ILE A 242 4.75 -23.29 6.71
CA ILE A 242 5.70 -22.77 5.74
C ILE A 242 6.10 -21.34 6.13
N LYS A 243 7.39 -21.02 6.03
CA LYS A 243 7.88 -19.68 6.30
C LYS A 243 8.45 -19.06 5.03
N PRO A 244 8.01 -17.84 4.66
CA PRO A 244 6.91 -17.05 5.25
C PRO A 244 5.52 -17.66 4.95
N TYR A 245 4.52 -17.39 5.81
CA TYR A 245 3.10 -17.70 5.57
C TYR A 245 2.25 -16.42 5.49
N PRO A 246 1.37 -16.27 4.47
CA PRO A 246 1.30 -17.07 3.25
C PRO A 246 2.62 -17.03 2.47
N PHE A 247 2.86 -18.06 1.66
CA PHE A 247 4.06 -18.11 0.82
C PHE A 247 3.99 -17.01 -0.23
N CYS A 248 5.10 -16.29 -0.38
CA CYS A 248 5.23 -15.19 -1.33
C CYS A 248 6.68 -15.06 -1.81
N VAL A 249 6.85 -14.41 -2.97
CA VAL A 249 8.14 -14.09 -3.57
C VAL A 249 8.15 -12.64 -4.04
N ILE A 250 9.32 -11.99 -3.98
CA ILE A 250 9.54 -10.68 -4.58
C ILE A 250 9.92 -10.87 -6.05
N GLU A 251 9.16 -10.28 -6.97
CA GLU A 251 9.35 -10.41 -8.42
C GLU A 251 10.00 -9.19 -9.07
N ALA A 252 9.97 -8.04 -8.39
CA ALA A 252 10.60 -6.84 -8.88
C ALA A 252 10.97 -5.92 -7.73
N ILE A 253 12.07 -5.20 -7.92
CA ILE A 253 12.55 -4.13 -7.04
C ILE A 253 12.71 -2.87 -7.89
N ASN A 254 12.06 -1.79 -7.47
CA ASN A 254 12.13 -0.47 -8.08
C ASN A 254 12.77 0.51 -7.07
N LEU A 255 13.89 1.12 -7.46
CA LEU A 255 14.65 2.04 -6.62
C LEU A 255 14.05 3.45 -6.52
N LEU A 256 12.94 3.73 -7.21
CA LEU A 256 12.24 5.03 -7.14
C LEU A 256 13.15 6.24 -7.48
N ARG A 257 14.07 6.07 -8.44
CA ARG A 257 14.99 7.10 -8.93
C ARG A 257 14.60 7.56 -10.33
#